data_AF-A0AAD5CA80-F1
#
_entry.id   AF-A0AAD5CA80-F1
#
_cell.length_a   1.000
_cell.length_b   1.000
_cell.length_c   1.000
_cell.angle_alpha   90.00
_cell.angle_beta   90.00
_cell.angle_gamma   90.00
#
_symmetry.space_group_name_H-M   'P 1'
#
loop_
_entity.id
_entity.type
_entity.pdbx_description
1 polymer ?
#
loop_
_entity_poly.entity_id
_entity_poly.type
_entity_poly.pdbx_seq_one_letter_code
_entity_poly.pdbx_strand_id
1 'polypeptide(L)'
;MLTSIWTSYDVPMSCVTKSPASNFTSSWQLHQEMALPKSKYEEDVYINNHTAVWGSWWKDHQWGYKCCKQFIRNSYCTGAAGIEAAEAAADLMKANIARKEASEDVVAPTEEKQLATWGTEIPDDLVLDQAKLAEALEKEDKRKREEKDERKRKYNVKWNDEVTAEDMEAYRMK
;
A
#
# COMPACT_ATOMS: atom_id res chain seq x y z
N MET A 1 -33.62 69.19 41.94
CA MET A 1 -34.36 68.69 43.12
C MET A 1 -33.95 67.24 43.29
N LEU A 2 -33.35 66.72 44.34
CA LEU A 2 -33.04 67.17 45.70
C LEU A 2 -31.69 66.54 46.09
N THR A 3 -30.87 67.34 46.74
CA THR A 3 -29.72 66.90 47.55
C THR A 3 -30.22 66.45 48.92
N SER A 4 -29.84 65.24 49.35
CA SER A 4 -29.82 64.80 50.76
C SER A 4 -28.67 63.79 50.86
N ILE A 5 -27.46 64.17 51.28
CA ILE A 5 -27.00 64.37 52.67
C ILE A 5 -27.54 63.28 53.58
N TRP A 6 -26.69 62.40 54.11
CA TRP A 6 -26.47 62.16 55.54
C TRP A 6 -25.10 61.48 55.74
N THR A 7 -24.32 62.10 56.61
CA THR A 7 -22.95 61.77 57.02
C THR A 7 -22.93 60.81 58.20
N SER A 8 -21.74 60.21 58.40
CA SER A 8 -21.22 59.63 59.65
C SER A 8 -21.76 58.22 59.97
N TYR A 9 -20.96 57.22 60.32
CA TYR A 9 -19.84 57.24 61.27
C TYR A 9 -18.77 56.17 60.95
N ASP A 10 -17.52 56.48 61.29
CA ASP A 10 -16.36 55.58 61.34
C ASP A 10 -16.42 54.60 62.54
N VAL A 11 -16.26 53.29 62.25
CA VAL A 11 -15.24 52.31 62.75
C VAL A 11 -15.12 52.06 64.28
N PRO A 12 -14.61 50.91 64.80
CA PRO A 12 -14.38 49.56 64.27
C PRO A 12 -15.08 48.47 65.12
N MET A 13 -15.27 47.25 64.60
CA MET A 13 -15.13 46.08 65.46
C MET A 13 -14.72 44.87 64.62
N SER A 14 -13.45 44.52 64.79
CA SER A 14 -12.86 43.24 64.45
C SER A 14 -13.76 42.06 64.84
N CYS A 15 -14.02 41.19 63.89
CA CYS A 15 -14.00 39.74 64.09
C CYS A 15 -13.79 39.10 62.72
N VAL A 16 -12.53 39.12 62.27
CA VAL A 16 -12.05 38.13 61.29
C VAL A 16 -12.12 36.78 61.99
N THR A 17 -13.29 36.15 61.95
CA THR A 17 -13.38 34.72 62.25
C THR A 17 -12.79 34.01 61.04
N LYS A 18 -11.47 33.81 61.07
CA LYS A 18 -10.83 32.72 60.34
C LYS A 18 -11.59 31.46 60.75
N SER A 19 -12.53 31.01 59.93
CA SER A 19 -12.91 29.62 59.95
C SER A 19 -11.63 28.84 59.72
N PRO A 20 -11.19 27.97 60.65
CA PRO A 20 -10.12 27.05 60.32
C PRO A 20 -10.65 26.24 59.15
N ALA A 21 -9.98 26.38 58.01
CA ALA A 21 -10.09 25.41 56.94
C ALA A 21 -9.98 24.06 57.63
N SER A 22 -11.08 23.30 57.64
CA SER A 22 -10.99 21.88 57.89
C SER A 22 -10.14 21.37 56.74
N ASN A 23 -8.84 21.30 57.00
CA ASN A 23 -7.93 20.44 56.29
C ASN A 23 -8.45 19.03 56.56
N PHE A 24 -9.51 18.66 55.83
CA PHE A 24 -9.75 17.29 55.49
C PHE A 24 -8.54 16.97 54.61
N THR A 25 -7.44 16.61 55.26
CA THR A 25 -6.37 15.86 54.64
C THR A 25 -7.07 14.60 54.19
N SER A 26 -7.60 14.67 52.97
CA SER A 26 -7.95 13.55 52.14
C SER A 26 -6.64 12.77 52.02
N SER A 27 -6.38 11.96 53.05
CA SER A 27 -5.28 11.03 53.16
C SER A 27 -5.61 9.87 52.22
N TRP A 28 -5.75 10.20 50.95
CA TRP A 28 -5.81 9.31 49.81
C TRP A 28 -4.65 9.61 48.86
N GLN A 29 -3.61 10.27 49.35
CA GLN A 29 -2.32 10.24 48.69
C GLN A 29 -1.61 8.97 49.12
N LEU A 30 -1.14 8.22 48.11
CA LEU A 30 -0.60 6.87 48.16
C LEU A 30 -1.66 5.77 48.00
N HIS A 31 -2.31 5.75 46.84
CA HIS A 31 -2.22 4.51 46.06
C HIS A 31 -0.74 4.25 45.86
N GLN A 32 -0.16 3.55 46.83
CA GLN A 32 1.05 2.78 46.67
C GLN A 32 0.99 2.18 45.27
N GLU A 33 1.95 2.51 44.41
CA GLU A 33 2.18 1.77 43.18
C GLU A 33 2.33 0.31 43.61
N MET A 34 1.23 -0.43 43.55
CA MET A 34 1.22 -1.84 43.80
C MET A 34 2.02 -2.40 42.64
N ALA A 35 3.32 -2.64 42.86
CA ALA A 35 4.15 -3.34 41.91
C ALA A 35 3.46 -4.68 41.69
N LEU A 36 2.71 -4.78 40.59
CA LEU A 36 2.03 -6.00 40.20
C LEU A 36 3.13 -7.07 40.17
N PRO A 37 2.95 -8.20 40.88
CA PRO A 37 3.95 -9.26 40.90
C PRO A 37 4.09 -9.76 39.47
N LYS A 38 5.17 -9.32 38.79
CA LYS A 38 5.49 -9.78 37.45
C LYS A 38 5.74 -11.26 37.51
N SER A 39 5.18 -11.99 36.54
CA SER A 39 5.47 -13.40 36.43
C SER A 39 6.97 -13.61 36.20
N LYS A 40 7.48 -14.84 36.40
CA LYS A 40 8.89 -15.18 36.20
C LYS A 40 9.44 -14.82 34.81
N TYR A 41 8.56 -14.68 33.81
CA TYR A 41 8.93 -14.38 32.44
C TYR A 41 8.69 -12.89 32.14
N GLU A 42 9.61 -12.30 31.38
CA GLU A 42 9.45 -10.95 30.86
C GLU A 42 8.26 -10.93 29.90
N GLU A 43 7.13 -10.42 30.40
CA GLU A 43 5.96 -10.06 29.60
C GLU A 43 6.24 -8.76 28.84
N ASP A 44 5.55 -8.56 27.71
CA ASP A 44 5.65 -7.34 26.90
C ASP A 44 7.00 -7.07 26.21
N VAL A 45 7.77 -8.12 25.88
CA VAL A 45 8.95 -7.99 25.02
C VAL A 45 8.50 -7.82 23.56
N TYR A 46 8.35 -6.56 23.15
CA TYR A 46 8.04 -6.23 21.76
C TYR A 46 9.32 -6.11 20.93
N ILE A 47 9.28 -6.71 19.74
CA ILE A 47 10.38 -6.66 18.78
C ILE A 47 10.41 -5.26 18.15
N ASN A 48 11.60 -4.67 17.95
CA ASN A 48 11.83 -3.47 17.13
C ASN A 48 10.90 -2.27 17.43
N ASN A 49 10.67 -1.99 18.73
CA ASN A 49 9.87 -0.85 19.21
C ASN A 49 8.40 -0.85 18.74
N HIS A 50 7.85 -2.02 18.46
CA HIS A 50 6.39 -2.17 18.32
C HIS A 50 5.73 -2.12 19.70
N THR A 51 4.44 -1.75 19.77
CA THR A 51 3.63 -1.83 21.01
C THR A 51 2.59 -2.95 20.96
N ALA A 52 2.60 -3.74 19.89
CA ALA A 52 1.70 -4.84 19.67
C ALA A 52 2.44 -6.00 19.01
N VAL A 53 2.01 -7.23 19.28
CA VAL A 53 2.58 -8.44 18.69
C VAL A 53 2.16 -8.57 17.22
N TRP A 54 2.99 -9.23 16.42
CA TRP A 54 2.64 -9.59 15.04
C TRP A 54 1.34 -10.41 15.00
N GLY A 55 0.42 -10.09 14.08
CA GLY A 55 -0.88 -10.74 13.99
C GLY A 55 -1.97 -10.09 14.84
N SER A 56 -1.66 -8.99 15.52
CA SER A 56 -2.66 -8.15 16.21
C SER A 56 -3.55 -7.34 15.25
N TRP A 57 -3.25 -7.34 13.94
CA TRP A 57 -3.99 -6.64 12.90
C TRP A 57 -4.15 -7.51 11.65
N TRP A 58 -5.31 -7.43 10.99
CA TRP A 58 -5.64 -8.16 9.76
C TRP A 58 -6.35 -7.24 8.77
N LYS A 59 -5.90 -7.23 7.50
CA LYS A 59 -6.54 -6.52 6.40
C LYS A 59 -6.17 -7.18 5.07
N ASP A 60 -7.12 -7.28 4.14
CA ASP A 60 -6.90 -7.76 2.76
C ASP A 60 -6.09 -9.07 2.66
N HIS A 61 -6.44 -10.06 3.48
CA HIS A 61 -5.74 -11.35 3.57
C HIS A 61 -4.29 -11.30 4.08
N GLN A 62 -3.91 -10.21 4.74
CA GLN A 62 -2.57 -10.01 5.30
C GLN A 62 -2.63 -9.69 6.79
N TRP A 63 -1.76 -10.36 7.55
CA TRP A 63 -1.53 -10.09 8.97
C TRP A 63 -0.48 -8.99 9.13
N GLY A 64 -0.63 -8.18 10.17
CA GLY A 64 0.30 -7.10 10.48
C GLY A 64 0.32 -6.75 11.97
N TYR A 65 1.04 -5.67 12.28
CA TYR A 65 1.09 -5.08 13.63
C TYR A 65 -0.02 -4.04 13.81
N LYS A 66 -0.75 -4.06 14.95
CA LYS A 66 -1.80 -3.07 15.26
C LYS A 66 -1.27 -1.64 15.43
N CYS A 67 -0.06 -1.49 15.94
CA CYS A 67 0.53 -0.18 16.23
C CYS A 67 0.89 0.62 14.98
N CYS A 68 1.30 -0.05 13.91
CA CYS A 68 1.87 0.57 12.71
C CYS A 68 1.16 0.13 11.42
N LYS A 69 0.22 -0.82 11.48
CA LYS A 69 -0.48 -1.48 10.34
C LYS A 69 0.46 -2.04 9.26
N GLN A 70 1.73 -2.27 9.58
CA GLN A 70 2.70 -2.83 8.65
C GLN A 70 2.50 -4.35 8.47
N PHE A 71 2.63 -4.81 7.23
CA PHE A 71 2.53 -6.23 6.84
C PHE A 71 3.90 -6.93 6.73
N ILE A 72 4.97 -6.32 7.24
CA ILE A 72 6.32 -6.91 7.21
C ILE A 72 6.69 -7.30 8.64
N ARG A 73 7.09 -8.56 8.85
CA ARG A 73 7.60 -9.03 10.15
C ARG A 73 8.98 -8.43 10.43
N ASN A 74 9.25 -8.11 11.70
CA ASN A 74 10.54 -7.55 12.14
C ASN A 74 10.93 -6.21 11.50
N SER A 75 10.01 -5.48 10.84
CA SER A 75 10.27 -4.07 10.49
C SER A 75 10.30 -3.20 11.74
N TYR A 76 10.92 -2.02 11.66
CA TYR A 76 10.84 -1.02 12.72
C TYR A 76 9.47 -0.36 12.72
N CYS A 77 8.90 -0.09 13.91
CA CYS A 77 7.61 0.59 13.99
C CYS A 77 7.74 2.04 13.54
N THR A 78 6.91 2.43 12.59
CA THR A 78 6.76 3.79 12.04
C THR A 78 5.79 4.68 12.83
N GLY A 79 5.28 4.21 13.96
CA GLY A 79 4.23 4.85 14.76
C GLY A 79 2.95 5.19 13.97
N ALA A 80 2.20 6.16 14.51
CA ALA A 80 1.01 6.73 13.87
C ALA A 80 1.33 7.41 12.52
N ALA A 81 2.52 8.03 12.39
CA ALA A 81 2.98 8.65 11.16
C ALA A 81 3.02 7.66 9.98
N GLY A 82 3.34 6.39 10.24
CA GLY A 82 3.30 5.35 9.20
C GLY A 82 1.91 5.01 8.69
N ILE A 83 0.88 5.17 9.53
CA ILE A 83 -0.52 4.92 9.14
C ILE A 83 -0.99 6.03 8.21
N GLU A 84 -0.75 7.29 8.57
CA GLU A 84 -1.11 8.46 7.75
C GLU A 84 -0.36 8.44 6.41
N ALA A 85 0.94 8.10 6.42
CA ALA A 85 1.73 7.99 5.20
C ALA A 85 1.22 6.87 4.27
N ALA A 86 0.79 5.73 4.83
CA ALA A 86 0.23 4.63 4.04
C ALA A 86 -1.14 5.00 3.43
N GLU A 87 -1.97 5.72 4.16
CA GLU A 87 -3.27 6.21 3.67
C GLU A 87 -3.07 7.27 2.58
N ALA A 88 -2.19 8.24 2.81
CA ALA A 88 -1.83 9.25 1.80
C ALA A 88 -1.23 8.61 0.53
N ALA A 89 -0.35 7.62 0.67
CA ALA A 89 0.21 6.89 -0.47
C ALA A 89 -0.87 6.14 -1.26
N ALA A 90 -1.83 5.52 -0.58
CA ALA A 90 -2.95 4.84 -1.23
C ALA A 90 -3.84 5.83 -2.01
N ASP A 91 -4.08 7.02 -1.46
CA ASP A 91 -4.89 8.04 -2.13
C ASP A 91 -4.16 8.67 -3.32
N LEU A 92 -2.84 8.90 -3.21
CA LEU A 92 -2.01 9.30 -4.33
C LEU A 92 -2.02 8.24 -5.45
N MET A 93 -1.95 6.95 -5.11
CA MET A 93 -2.03 5.87 -6.09
C MET A 93 -3.37 5.87 -6.83
N LYS A 94 -4.50 6.00 -6.11
CA LYS A 94 -5.83 6.11 -6.73
C LYS A 94 -5.96 7.34 -7.62
N ALA A 95 -5.44 8.49 -7.20
CA ALA A 95 -5.47 9.72 -7.99
C ALA A 95 -4.65 9.57 -9.28
N ASN A 96 -3.50 8.91 -9.23
CA ASN A 96 -2.69 8.62 -10.42
C ASN A 96 -3.42 7.67 -11.39
N ILE A 97 -4.12 6.66 -10.88
CA ILE A 97 -4.91 5.74 -11.70
C ILE A 97 -6.05 6.51 -12.40
N ALA A 98 -6.83 7.32 -11.67
CA ALA A 98 -7.93 8.09 -12.25
C ALA A 98 -7.43 9.10 -13.32
N ARG A 99 -6.25 9.71 -13.10
CA ARG A 99 -5.64 10.59 -14.10
C ARG A 99 -5.22 9.82 -15.36
N LYS A 100 -4.70 8.60 -15.19
CA LYS A 100 -4.30 7.74 -16.31
C LYS A 100 -5.54 7.30 -17.11
N GLU A 101 -6.59 6.82 -16.45
CA GLU A 101 -7.86 6.44 -17.09
C GLU A 101 -8.47 7.61 -17.88
N ALA A 102 -8.49 8.82 -17.30
CA ALA A 102 -8.98 10.02 -17.99
C ALA A 102 -8.12 10.43 -19.21
N SER A 103 -6.84 10.08 -19.23
CA SER A 103 -5.98 10.32 -20.39
C SER A 103 -6.10 9.23 -21.46
N GLU A 104 -6.45 8.00 -21.08
CA GLU A 104 -6.61 6.88 -22.01
C GLU A 104 -7.89 7.02 -22.85
N ASP A 105 -8.96 7.63 -22.32
CA ASP A 105 -10.20 7.91 -23.08
C ASP A 105 -10.06 9.02 -24.16
N VAL A 106 -8.96 9.78 -24.17
CA VAL A 106 -8.72 10.87 -25.14
C VAL A 106 -7.68 10.48 -26.21
N VAL A 107 -7.05 9.31 -26.09
CA VAL A 107 -6.12 8.80 -27.10
C VAL A 107 -6.91 7.95 -28.10
N ALA A 108 -7.27 8.59 -29.23
CA ALA A 108 -7.64 7.92 -30.47
C ALA A 108 -6.63 6.80 -30.79
N PRO A 109 -7.01 5.70 -31.47
CA PRO A 109 -6.13 4.56 -31.70
C PRO A 109 -4.95 4.98 -32.57
N THR A 110 -3.88 5.45 -31.94
CA THR A 110 -2.56 5.53 -32.55
C THR A 110 -2.10 4.11 -32.68
N GLU A 111 -2.10 3.61 -33.92
CA GLU A 111 -1.54 2.32 -34.31
C GLU A 111 -0.25 2.08 -33.54
N GLU A 112 -0.28 1.02 -32.74
CA GLU A 112 0.86 0.56 -31.98
C GLU A 112 1.95 0.16 -32.97
N LYS A 113 2.85 1.09 -33.27
CA LYS A 113 4.17 0.73 -33.77
C LYS A 113 4.82 -0.03 -32.62
N GLN A 114 4.70 -1.36 -32.65
CA GLN A 114 5.52 -2.25 -31.85
C GLN A 114 6.98 -1.97 -32.23
N LEU A 115 7.60 -1.01 -31.55
CA LEU A 115 9.05 -0.89 -31.56
C LEU A 115 9.56 -2.12 -30.82
N ALA A 116 10.05 -3.08 -31.60
CA ALA A 116 10.76 -4.24 -31.09
C ALA A 116 11.90 -3.74 -30.17
N THR A 117 11.81 -4.11 -28.90
CA THR A 117 12.79 -3.77 -27.87
C THR A 117 14.14 -4.49 -28.06
N TRP A 118 14.37 -5.15 -29.21
CA TRP A 118 15.71 -5.59 -29.63
C TRP A 118 15.80 -5.94 -31.13
N GLY A 119 16.37 -5.02 -31.93
CA GLY A 119 17.29 -5.32 -33.03
C GLY A 119 16.83 -6.10 -34.27
N THR A 120 15.90 -5.58 -35.08
CA THR A 120 15.91 -5.81 -36.54
C THR A 120 15.25 -4.63 -37.26
N GLU A 121 16.07 -3.76 -37.87
CA GLU A 121 15.59 -2.76 -38.84
C GLU A 121 15.27 -3.51 -40.14
N ILE A 122 13.98 -3.77 -40.38
CA ILE A 122 13.50 -4.36 -41.63
C ILE A 122 13.26 -3.19 -42.61
N PRO A 123 13.79 -3.23 -43.84
CA PRO A 123 13.48 -2.21 -44.84
C PRO A 123 11.99 -2.31 -45.28
N ASP A 124 11.27 -1.19 -45.21
CA ASP A 124 9.84 -1.04 -45.49
C ASP A 124 9.37 -1.40 -46.93
N ASP A 125 10.26 -1.88 -47.81
CA ASP A 125 9.96 -2.13 -49.24
C ASP A 125 9.81 -3.63 -49.59
N LEU A 126 9.69 -4.51 -48.59
CA LEU A 126 9.36 -5.92 -48.84
C LEU A 126 7.83 -6.04 -48.94
N VAL A 127 7.31 -6.05 -50.16
CA VAL A 127 5.89 -6.34 -50.43
C VAL A 127 5.59 -7.77 -49.97
N LEU A 128 5.13 -7.89 -48.73
CA LEU A 128 4.73 -9.15 -48.14
C LEU A 128 3.35 -9.55 -48.67
N ASP A 129 3.24 -10.75 -49.23
CA ASP A 129 1.96 -11.29 -49.64
C ASP A 129 1.14 -11.68 -48.40
N GLN A 130 0.09 -10.93 -48.07
CA GLN A 130 -0.80 -11.16 -46.92
C GLN A 130 -1.32 -12.61 -46.83
N ALA A 131 -1.49 -13.29 -47.97
CA ALA A 131 -1.90 -14.69 -48.04
C ALA A 131 -0.84 -15.65 -47.47
N LYS A 132 0.46 -15.41 -47.74
CA LYS A 132 1.56 -16.24 -47.24
C LYS A 132 1.81 -16.02 -45.76
N LEU A 133 1.62 -14.80 -45.27
CA LEU A 133 1.71 -14.49 -43.84
C LEU A 133 0.60 -15.17 -43.04
N ALA A 134 -0.64 -15.19 -43.55
CA ALA A 134 -1.73 -15.91 -42.92
C ALA A 134 -1.47 -17.43 -42.89
N GLU A 135 -0.95 -18.00 -43.98
CA GLU A 135 -0.55 -19.41 -44.05
C GLU A 135 0.57 -19.74 -43.03
N ALA A 136 1.57 -18.86 -42.90
CA ALA A 136 2.64 -19.00 -41.92
C ALA A 136 2.11 -18.96 -40.47
N LEU A 137 1.16 -18.07 -40.19
CA LEU A 137 0.55 -17.90 -38.86
C LEU A 137 -0.29 -19.13 -38.46
N GLU A 138 -1.04 -19.70 -39.42
CA GLU A 138 -1.77 -20.96 -39.20
C GLU A 138 -0.82 -22.15 -39.00
N LYS A 139 0.29 -22.20 -39.74
CA LYS A 139 1.33 -23.25 -39.62
C LYS A 139 2.01 -23.20 -38.24
N GLU A 140 2.32 -22.02 -37.74
CA GLU A 140 2.87 -21.79 -36.40
C GLU A 140 1.89 -22.18 -35.29
N ASP A 141 0.61 -21.79 -35.40
CA ASP A 141 -0.43 -22.18 -34.44
C ASP A 141 -0.68 -23.70 -34.44
N LYS A 142 -0.59 -24.34 -35.60
CA LYS A 142 -0.64 -25.80 -35.74
C LYS A 142 0.55 -26.49 -35.07
N ARG A 143 1.78 -26.00 -35.29
CA ARG A 143 2.99 -26.51 -34.61
C ARG A 143 2.87 -26.43 -33.10
N LYS A 144 2.45 -25.27 -32.58
CA LYS A 144 2.26 -25.03 -31.14
C LYS A 144 1.16 -25.88 -30.51
N ARG A 145 0.11 -26.23 -31.29
CA ARG A 145 -0.94 -27.15 -30.86
C ARG A 145 -0.45 -28.61 -30.82
N GLU A 146 0.35 -29.02 -31.80
CA GLU A 146 0.89 -30.39 -31.91
C GLU A 146 1.99 -30.68 -30.86
N GLU A 147 2.73 -29.66 -30.41
CA GLU A 147 3.85 -29.81 -29.47
C GLU A 147 3.44 -30.04 -27.99
N LYS A 148 2.16 -29.81 -27.63
CA LYS A 148 1.69 -29.86 -26.23
C LYS A 148 1.64 -31.26 -25.61
N ASP A 149 1.59 -32.33 -26.40
CA ASP A 149 1.53 -33.70 -25.88
C ASP A 149 2.95 -34.30 -25.72
N GLU A 150 3.57 -34.05 -24.56
CA GLU A 150 4.92 -34.56 -24.24
C GLU A 150 5.06 -36.08 -24.37
N ARG A 151 3.96 -36.81 -24.15
CA ARG A 151 3.89 -38.29 -24.22
C ARG A 151 3.94 -38.83 -25.66
N LYS A 152 3.64 -38.01 -26.67
CA LYS A 152 3.53 -38.41 -28.08
C LYS A 152 4.67 -37.88 -28.96
N ARG A 153 5.69 -37.23 -28.41
CA ARG A 153 6.82 -36.72 -29.19
C ARG A 153 7.43 -37.84 -30.05
N LYS A 154 7.25 -37.73 -31.37
CA LYS A 154 7.72 -38.72 -32.34
C LYS A 154 9.22 -38.58 -32.50
N TYR A 155 9.97 -39.67 -32.29
CA TYR A 155 11.45 -39.69 -32.30
C TYR A 155 12.09 -39.36 -33.67
N ASN A 156 11.30 -39.16 -34.73
CA ASN A 156 11.79 -38.83 -36.06
C ASN A 156 11.44 -37.38 -36.42
N VAL A 157 12.18 -36.43 -35.83
CA VAL A 157 12.10 -35.01 -36.21
C VAL A 157 12.79 -34.86 -37.56
N LYS A 158 12.01 -34.67 -38.63
CA LYS A 158 12.55 -34.23 -39.92
C LYS A 158 12.56 -32.70 -39.90
N TRP A 159 13.75 -32.14 -39.77
CA TRP A 159 13.97 -30.70 -39.93
C TRP A 159 13.73 -30.32 -41.39
N ASN A 160 13.02 -29.21 -41.60
CA ASN A 160 12.93 -28.55 -42.89
C ASN A 160 13.50 -27.14 -42.67
N ASP A 161 14.67 -26.87 -43.25
CA ASP A 161 15.48 -25.68 -42.94
C ASP A 161 15.08 -24.43 -43.77
N GLU A 162 14.04 -24.55 -44.61
CA GLU A 162 13.53 -23.44 -45.43
C GLU A 162 12.61 -22.56 -44.58
N VAL A 163 13.18 -21.47 -44.02
CA VAL A 163 12.44 -20.43 -43.31
C VAL A 163 12.27 -19.23 -44.23
N THR A 164 11.03 -18.87 -44.55
CA THR A 164 10.72 -17.70 -45.38
C THR A 164 10.67 -16.41 -44.56
N ALA A 165 10.71 -15.24 -45.22
CA ALA A 165 10.64 -13.95 -44.54
C ALA A 165 9.32 -13.80 -43.77
N GLU A 166 8.23 -14.38 -44.29
CA GLU A 166 6.91 -14.40 -43.69
C GLU A 166 6.83 -15.33 -42.48
N ASP A 167 7.53 -16.47 -42.50
CA ASP A 167 7.64 -17.37 -41.33
C ASP A 167 8.39 -16.66 -40.17
N MET A 168 9.40 -15.83 -40.48
CA MET A 168 10.13 -15.01 -39.49
C MET A 168 9.30 -13.85 -38.92
N GLU A 169 8.35 -13.32 -39.69
CA GLU A 169 7.42 -12.30 -39.21
C GLU A 169 6.27 -12.91 -38.40
N ALA A 170 5.71 -14.03 -38.86
CA ALA A 170 4.69 -14.79 -38.12
C ALA A 170 5.20 -15.20 -36.73
N TYR A 171 6.48 -15.60 -36.60
CA TYR A 171 7.08 -15.90 -35.31
C TYR A 171 7.28 -14.65 -34.42
N ARG A 172 7.50 -13.47 -35.01
CA ARG A 172 7.61 -12.21 -34.27
C ARG A 172 6.27 -11.68 -33.77
N MET A 173 5.19 -11.97 -34.50
CA MET A 173 3.84 -11.55 -34.17
C MET A 173 3.16 -12.39 -33.07
N LYS A 174 3.74 -13.52 -32.64
CA LYS A 174 3.10 -14.49 -31.74
C LYS A 174 3.83 -14.68 -30.42
#